data_AF-A0A853EJX9-F1
#
_entry.id   AF-A0A853EJX9-F1
#
_cell.length_a   1.000
_cell.length_b   1.000
_cell.length_c   1.000
_cell.angle_alpha   90.00
_cell.angle_beta   90.00
_cell.angle_gamma   90.00
#
_symmetry.space_group_name_H-M   'P 1'
#
loop_
_entity.id
_entity.type
_entity.pdbx_description
1 polymer ?
#
loop_
_entity_poly.entity_id
_entity_poly.type
_entity_poly.pdbx_seq_one_letter_code
_entity_poly.pdbx_strand_id
1 'polypeptide(L)'
;RGGGGPARSDYADDDDFAPPVGAGTRRTGKLGRVETPKDRAEARRAKRLSERGRPTRLDGSTGRAEDPESPAEAAAGEDLPAAVAGIRVGDTVLHDSYGTGTVVGLEGRGRSLTARVEFTIDGAPATKRLMLRYAPVTRAPQ
;
A
#
# COMPACT_ATOMS: atom_id res chain seq x y z
N ARG A 1 -30.05 -52.36 18.03
CA ARG A 1 -28.75 -52.14 17.33
C ARG A 1 -29.05 -51.31 16.09
N GLY A 2 -28.32 -50.22 15.88
CA GLY A 2 -28.45 -49.28 14.74
C GLY A 2 -29.56 -48.26 14.99
N GLY A 3 -29.34 -46.95 15.01
CA GLY A 3 -28.35 -46.10 14.35
C GLY A 3 -29.17 -44.98 13.70
N GLY A 4 -29.12 -43.74 14.20
CA GLY A 4 -28.20 -42.72 13.68
C GLY A 4 -28.87 -41.97 12.52
N GLY A 5 -29.24 -40.70 12.74
CA GLY A 5 -29.76 -39.80 11.69
C GLY A 5 -28.75 -39.61 10.54
N PRO A 6 -29.17 -39.04 9.39
CA PRO A 6 -29.16 -37.57 9.20
C PRO A 6 -30.35 -37.15 8.29
N ALA A 7 -30.64 -35.92 7.87
CA ALA A 7 -30.01 -34.61 7.94
C ALA A 7 -31.16 -33.58 7.88
N ARG A 8 -30.92 -32.40 8.46
CA ARG A 8 -31.79 -31.23 8.29
C ARG A 8 -31.74 -30.84 6.82
N SER A 9 -32.91 -30.76 6.20
CA SER A 9 -33.11 -30.23 4.86
C SER A 9 -34.07 -29.07 5.01
N ASP A 10 -33.52 -27.92 5.37
CA ASP A 10 -34.08 -26.60 5.11
C ASP A 10 -34.13 -26.35 3.59
N TYR A 11 -34.93 -27.15 2.90
CA TYR A 11 -35.41 -26.86 1.56
C TYR A 11 -36.69 -26.06 1.73
N ALA A 12 -36.59 -24.74 1.60
CA ALA A 12 -37.72 -23.87 1.33
C ALA A 12 -38.20 -24.15 -0.10
N ASP A 13 -38.93 -25.26 -0.26
CA ASP A 13 -39.56 -25.74 -1.50
C ASP A 13 -40.90 -25.03 -1.76
N ASP A 14 -41.08 -23.81 -1.24
CA ASP A 14 -42.30 -23.01 -1.38
C ASP A 14 -42.07 -21.74 -2.24
N ASP A 15 -40.86 -21.49 -2.75
CA ASP A 15 -40.53 -20.28 -3.53
C ASP A 15 -40.39 -20.54 -5.05
N ASP A 16 -40.78 -21.71 -5.56
CA ASP A 16 -40.79 -22.00 -7.02
C ASP A 16 -42.13 -21.68 -7.69
N PHE A 17 -43.13 -21.24 -6.91
CA PHE A 17 -44.33 -20.62 -7.46
C PHE A 17 -44.13 -19.10 -7.51
N ALA A 18 -43.46 -18.65 -8.58
CA ALA A 18 -43.24 -17.22 -8.82
C ALA A 18 -44.57 -16.45 -8.63
N PRO A 19 -44.60 -15.37 -7.83
CA PRO A 19 -45.82 -14.64 -7.59
C PRO A 19 -46.39 -14.10 -8.90
N PRO A 20 -47.73 -14.02 -9.03
CA PRO A 20 -48.36 -13.62 -10.29
C PRO A 20 -47.81 -12.27 -10.76
N VAL A 21 -47.54 -12.16 -12.06
CA VAL A 21 -46.97 -10.96 -12.68
C VAL A 21 -47.82 -9.75 -12.28
N GLY A 22 -47.26 -8.88 -11.42
CA GLY A 22 -47.94 -7.69 -10.90
C GLY A 22 -48.24 -7.68 -9.39
N ALA A 23 -47.95 -8.73 -8.62
CA ALA A 23 -48.18 -8.80 -7.17
C ALA A 23 -47.21 -7.94 -6.31
N GLY A 24 -46.45 -7.04 -6.92
CA GLY A 24 -45.59 -6.10 -6.19
C GLY A 24 -46.41 -5.04 -5.47
N THR A 25 -46.26 -4.93 -4.14
CA THR A 25 -46.79 -3.84 -3.31
C THR A 25 -46.52 -2.48 -3.96
N ARG A 26 -47.58 -1.73 -4.28
CA ARG A 26 -47.50 -0.39 -4.85
C ARG A 26 -46.83 0.54 -3.83
N ARG A 27 -45.57 0.93 -4.06
CA ARG A 27 -44.85 1.90 -3.24
C ARG A 27 -45.41 3.31 -3.51
N THR A 28 -46.49 3.70 -2.85
CA THR A 28 -47.06 5.05 -2.88
C THR A 28 -46.32 5.96 -1.89
N GLY A 29 -45.05 6.21 -2.17
CA GLY A 29 -44.30 7.33 -1.61
C GLY A 29 -43.71 8.10 -2.79
N LYS A 30 -43.57 9.43 -2.70
CA LYS A 30 -42.81 10.20 -3.68
C LYS A 30 -41.55 9.41 -4.04
N LEU A 31 -41.33 9.12 -5.32
CA LEU A 31 -40.18 8.37 -5.79
C LEU A 31 -38.93 9.13 -5.34
N GLY A 32 -38.45 8.81 -4.14
CA GLY A 32 -37.17 9.28 -3.65
C GLY A 32 -36.12 8.87 -4.67
N ARG A 33 -35.04 9.65 -4.73
CA ARG A 33 -33.90 9.44 -5.63
C ARG A 33 -33.65 7.93 -5.81
N VAL A 34 -34.06 7.43 -6.98
CA VAL A 34 -33.91 6.01 -7.31
C VAL A 34 -32.41 5.71 -7.29
N GLU A 35 -32.03 4.68 -6.51
CA GLU A 35 -30.63 4.24 -6.46
C GLU A 35 -30.14 4.01 -7.88
N THR A 36 -29.23 4.88 -8.31
CA THR A 36 -28.60 4.74 -9.62
C THR A 36 -27.71 3.50 -9.59
N PRO A 37 -27.40 2.88 -10.74
CA PRO A 37 -26.40 1.80 -10.81
C PRO A 37 -25.07 2.15 -10.13
N LYS A 38 -24.72 3.44 -10.12
CA LYS A 38 -23.55 3.99 -9.43
C LYS A 38 -23.66 3.91 -7.91
N ASP A 39 -24.83 4.27 -7.36
CA ASP A 39 -25.12 4.20 -5.91
C ASP A 39 -24.99 2.76 -5.40
N ARG A 40 -25.51 1.79 -6.15
CA ARG A 40 -25.36 0.36 -5.83
C ARG A 40 -23.90 -0.12 -5.90
N ALA A 41 -23.11 0.41 -6.83
CA ALA A 41 -21.69 0.07 -6.93
C ALA A 41 -20.88 0.66 -5.78
N GLU A 42 -21.23 1.87 -5.34
CA GLU A 42 -20.59 2.55 -4.23
C GLU A 42 -20.94 1.87 -2.90
N ALA A 43 -22.22 1.52 -2.69
CA ALA A 43 -22.64 0.72 -1.55
C ALA A 43 -21.93 -0.65 -1.48
N ARG A 44 -21.76 -1.33 -2.63
CA ARG A 44 -21.00 -2.58 -2.70
C ARG A 44 -19.51 -2.38 -2.41
N ARG A 45 -18.90 -1.27 -2.86
CA ARG A 45 -17.50 -0.93 -2.56
C ARG A 45 -17.31 -0.59 -1.08
N ALA A 46 -18.20 0.23 -0.51
CA ALA A 46 -18.18 0.61 0.90
C ALA A 46 -18.35 -0.61 1.81
N LYS A 47 -19.29 -1.52 1.46
CA LYS A 47 -19.49 -2.77 2.18
C LYS A 47 -18.23 -3.64 2.15
N ARG A 48 -17.64 -3.87 0.97
CA ARG A 48 -16.37 -4.63 0.85
C ARG A 48 -15.22 -3.96 1.61
N LEU A 49 -15.16 -2.63 1.64
CA LEU A 49 -14.12 -1.91 2.36
C LEU A 49 -14.30 -2.05 3.89
N SER A 50 -15.55 -2.09 4.37
CA SER A 50 -15.86 -2.34 5.78
C SER A 50 -15.66 -3.81 6.21
N GLU A 51 -16.00 -4.77 5.35
CA GLU A 51 -15.89 -6.21 5.64
C GLU A 51 -14.45 -6.72 5.51
N ARG A 52 -13.68 -6.19 4.56
CA ARG A 52 -12.32 -6.69 4.28
C ARG A 52 -11.28 -6.20 5.28
N GLY A 53 -11.67 -5.30 6.18
CA GLY A 53 -10.75 -4.68 7.13
C GLY A 53 -9.57 -4.01 6.42
N ARG A 54 -8.67 -3.45 7.22
CA ARG A 54 -7.49 -2.72 6.78
C ARG A 54 -6.63 -3.68 5.94
N PRO A 55 -6.17 -3.31 4.73
CA PRO A 55 -5.33 -4.20 3.94
C PRO A 55 -4.05 -4.48 4.71
N THR A 56 -3.95 -5.69 5.28
CA THR A 56 -2.68 -6.21 5.76
C THR A 56 -1.85 -6.54 4.53
N ARG A 57 -0.63 -6.02 4.47
CA ARG A 57 0.33 -6.48 3.45
C ARG A 57 0.53 -8.00 3.63
N LEU A 58 1.09 -8.67 2.62
CA LEU A 58 1.43 -10.10 2.70
C LEU A 58 2.37 -10.45 3.88
N ASP A 59 2.96 -9.41 4.48
CA ASP A 59 3.81 -9.41 5.68
C ASP A 59 3.04 -9.26 7.02
N GLY A 60 1.71 -9.12 7.01
CA GLY A 60 0.88 -9.06 8.23
C GLY A 60 0.80 -7.70 8.93
N SER A 61 1.50 -6.67 8.44
CA SER A 61 1.41 -5.32 9.03
C SER A 61 0.08 -4.63 8.69
N THR A 62 -0.66 -4.20 9.72
CA THR A 62 -1.83 -3.32 9.57
C THR A 62 -1.34 -1.90 9.32
N GLY A 63 -1.79 -1.28 8.22
CA GLY A 63 -1.53 0.15 7.98
C GLY A 63 -2.14 0.98 9.10
N ARG A 64 -1.31 1.45 10.03
CA ARG A 64 -1.65 2.41 11.08
C ARG A 64 -1.95 3.75 10.40
N ALA A 65 -3.22 4.12 10.36
CA ALA A 65 -3.66 5.49 10.25
C ALA A 65 -3.85 6.00 11.68
N GLU A 66 -2.85 6.69 12.24
CA GLU A 66 -2.98 7.60 13.39
C GLU A 66 -1.92 8.70 13.23
N ASP A 67 -2.40 9.91 12.97
CA ASP A 67 -1.94 11.25 13.37
C ASP A 67 -0.46 11.70 13.25
N PRO A 68 -0.20 13.00 13.05
CA PRO A 68 0.92 13.50 12.25
C PRO A 68 2.16 13.84 13.09
N GLU A 69 2.90 12.85 13.59
CA GLU A 69 4.30 13.06 13.97
C GLU A 69 5.15 11.87 13.50
N SER A 70 6.20 12.19 12.74
CA SER A 70 7.08 11.23 12.07
C SER A 70 7.66 10.21 13.07
N PRO A 71 7.73 8.91 12.70
CA PRO A 71 8.99 8.42 12.15
C PRO A 71 8.78 7.35 11.07
N ALA A 72 8.92 7.77 9.81
CA ALA A 72 9.12 6.86 8.67
C ALA A 72 10.58 6.32 8.62
N GLU A 73 11.23 6.12 9.76
CA GLU A 73 12.66 5.77 9.83
C GLU A 73 12.95 4.30 10.16
N ALA A 74 11.96 3.51 10.60
CA ALA A 74 12.23 2.15 11.09
C ALA A 74 12.25 1.05 10.01
N ALA A 75 11.78 1.28 8.79
CA ALA A 75 11.68 0.21 7.76
C ALA A 75 12.60 0.40 6.55
N ALA A 76 13.34 1.51 6.47
CA ALA A 76 14.35 1.74 5.43
C ALA A 76 15.77 1.40 5.91
N GLY A 77 16.00 1.29 7.22
CA GLY A 77 17.32 1.12 7.82
C GLY A 77 17.85 -0.32 7.88
N GLU A 78 16.99 -1.35 7.87
CA GLU A 78 17.44 -2.72 8.17
C GLU A 78 18.13 -3.43 7.00
N ASP A 79 17.85 -3.01 5.75
CA ASP A 79 18.35 -3.67 4.53
C ASP A 79 19.53 -2.90 3.88
N LEU A 80 19.91 -1.76 4.46
CA LEU A 80 20.95 -0.86 3.99
C LEU A 80 22.09 -0.77 5.03
N PRO A 81 23.34 -0.56 4.59
CA PRO A 81 24.44 -0.31 5.52
C PRO A 81 24.10 0.85 6.47
N ALA A 82 24.45 0.74 7.75
CA ALA A 82 24.16 1.78 8.75
C ALA A 82 24.72 3.16 8.36
N ALA A 83 25.85 3.19 7.65
CA ALA A 83 26.48 4.43 7.14
C ALA A 83 25.66 5.17 6.08
N VAL A 84 24.72 4.49 5.43
CA VAL A 84 23.84 5.03 4.37
C VAL A 84 22.37 4.97 4.74
N ALA A 85 22.05 4.45 5.92
CA ALA A 85 20.69 4.41 6.44
C ALA A 85 20.18 5.85 6.63
N GLY A 86 19.02 6.14 6.06
CA GLY A 86 18.39 7.45 6.17
C GLY A 86 18.93 8.54 5.24
N ILE A 87 19.78 8.21 4.26
CA ILE A 87 20.17 9.16 3.21
C ILE A 87 18.93 9.68 2.47
N ARG A 88 18.88 11.00 2.26
CA ARG A 88 17.82 11.71 1.53
C ARG A 88 18.40 12.50 0.35
N VAL A 89 17.51 12.92 -0.54
CA VAL A 89 17.86 13.89 -1.59
C VAL A 89 18.27 15.21 -0.92
N GLY A 90 19.38 15.77 -1.35
CA GLY A 90 20.02 16.95 -0.77
C GLY A 90 21.16 16.63 0.20
N ASP A 91 21.28 15.38 0.67
CA ASP A 91 22.39 15.01 1.56
C ASP A 91 23.73 15.03 0.83
N THR A 92 24.75 15.42 1.58
CA THR A 92 26.14 15.30 1.16
C THR A 92 26.67 13.90 1.50
N VAL A 93 27.29 13.26 0.51
CA VAL A 93 27.88 11.93 0.63
C VAL A 93 29.33 11.95 0.18
N LEU A 94 30.16 11.17 0.85
CA LEU A 94 31.55 10.92 0.48
C LEU A 94 31.66 9.53 -0.15
N HIS A 95 32.24 9.45 -1.35
CA HIS A 95 32.55 8.22 -2.06
C HIS A 95 34.07 8.08 -2.22
N ASP A 96 34.60 6.87 -2.06
CA ASP A 96 36.04 6.59 -2.16
C ASP A 96 36.67 7.00 -3.52
N SER A 97 35.95 6.77 -4.63
CA SER A 97 36.44 6.95 -6.00
C SER A 97 36.11 8.33 -6.58
N TYR A 98 34.97 8.90 -6.20
CA TYR A 98 34.48 10.16 -6.79
C TYR A 98 34.57 11.36 -5.84
N GLY A 99 34.97 11.12 -4.58
CA GLY A 99 35.03 12.16 -3.56
C GLY A 99 33.65 12.57 -3.08
N THR A 100 33.49 13.86 -2.80
CA THR A 100 32.26 14.42 -2.23
C THR A 100 31.22 14.72 -3.31
N GLY A 101 29.97 14.37 -3.03
CA GLY A 101 28.85 14.66 -3.92
C GLY A 101 27.54 14.88 -3.18
N THR A 102 26.55 15.40 -3.90
CA THR A 102 25.20 15.70 -3.38
C THR A 102 24.20 14.75 -3.99
N VAL A 103 23.35 14.14 -3.17
CA VAL A 103 22.29 13.24 -3.65
C VAL A 103 21.21 14.08 -4.34
N VAL A 104 21.03 13.91 -5.65
CA VAL A 104 20.01 14.62 -6.43
C VAL A 104 18.72 13.81 -6.62
N GLY A 105 18.76 12.50 -6.37
CA GLY A 105 17.59 11.64 -6.50
C GLY A 105 17.80 10.26 -5.90
N LEU A 106 16.71 9.64 -5.47
CA LEU A 106 16.68 8.27 -4.96
C LEU A 106 15.67 7.45 -5.78
N GLU A 107 16.12 6.31 -6.28
CA GLU A 107 15.34 5.38 -7.10
C GLU A 107 15.38 3.99 -6.49
N GLY A 108 14.25 3.28 -6.51
CA GLY A 108 14.15 1.95 -5.90
C GLY A 108 13.82 1.99 -4.41
N ARG A 109 13.91 0.83 -3.74
CA ARG A 109 13.54 0.65 -2.33
C ARG A 109 14.35 -0.48 -1.68
N GLY A 110 14.55 -0.41 -0.36
CA GLY A 110 15.29 -1.41 0.40
C GLY A 110 16.69 -1.68 -0.19
N ARG A 111 17.06 -2.96 -0.34
CA ARG A 111 18.31 -3.43 -0.95
C ARG A 111 18.62 -2.96 -2.37
N SER A 112 17.62 -2.54 -3.15
CA SER A 112 17.82 -2.04 -4.53
C SER A 112 17.82 -0.52 -4.61
N LEU A 113 17.88 0.17 -3.46
CA LEU A 113 17.93 1.62 -3.41
C LEU A 113 19.19 2.14 -4.12
N THR A 114 18.95 2.98 -5.10
CA THR A 114 19.95 3.56 -5.99
C THR A 114 19.90 5.08 -5.85
N ALA A 115 21.03 5.71 -5.53
CA ALA A 115 21.16 7.14 -5.45
C ALA A 115 21.75 7.70 -6.75
N ARG A 116 21.11 8.74 -7.28
CA ARG A 116 21.73 9.65 -8.23
C ARG A 116 22.46 10.71 -7.42
N VAL A 117 23.77 10.78 -7.60
CA VAL A 117 24.66 11.69 -6.85
C VAL A 117 25.44 12.52 -7.85
N GLU A 118 25.42 13.82 -7.67
CA GLU A 118 26.27 14.75 -8.41
C GLU A 118 27.59 14.91 -7.66
N PHE A 119 28.68 14.47 -8.26
CA PHE A 119 30.04 14.60 -7.73
C PHE A 119 30.77 15.75 -8.40
N THR A 120 31.66 16.40 -7.67
CA THR A 120 32.59 17.36 -8.25
C THR A 120 33.90 16.66 -8.57
N ILE A 121 34.09 16.26 -9.84
CA ILE A 121 35.29 15.58 -10.33
C ILE A 121 36.07 16.58 -11.18
N ASP A 122 37.32 16.86 -10.81
CA ASP A 122 38.20 17.79 -11.52
C ASP A 122 37.58 19.19 -11.77
N GLY A 123 36.75 19.66 -10.83
CA GLY A 123 36.07 20.95 -10.92
C GLY A 123 34.81 20.97 -11.80
N ALA A 124 34.40 19.84 -12.38
CA ALA A 124 33.17 19.71 -13.15
C ALA A 124 32.10 18.86 -12.41
N PRO A 125 30.81 19.23 -12.48
CA PRO A 125 29.74 18.41 -11.93
C PRO A 125 29.50 17.17 -12.81
N ALA A 126 29.50 15.99 -12.20
CA ALA A 126 29.25 14.71 -12.84
C ALA A 126 28.19 13.91 -12.08
N THR A 127 27.04 13.68 -12.70
CA THR A 127 25.99 12.82 -12.12
C THR A 127 26.34 11.34 -12.30
N LYS A 128 26.39 10.59 -11.19
CA LYS A 128 26.57 9.13 -11.15
C LYS A 128 25.38 8.45 -10.50
N ARG A 129 25.14 7.21 -10.88
CA ARG A 129 24.07 6.38 -10.34
C ARG A 129 24.66 5.21 -9.58
N LEU A 130 24.41 5.15 -8.27
CA LEU A 130 25.09 4.28 -7.31
C LEU A 130 24.09 3.45 -6.52
N MET A 131 24.28 2.14 -6.44
CA MET A 131 23.49 1.28 -5.55
C MET A 131 24.01 1.39 -4.12
N LEU A 132 23.21 1.92 -3.21
CA LEU A 132 23.66 2.28 -1.85
C LEU A 132 24.14 1.09 -1.02
N ARG A 133 23.68 -0.11 -1.34
CA ARG A 133 24.12 -1.34 -0.66
C ARG A 133 25.57 -1.72 -0.97
N TYR A 134 26.06 -1.40 -2.16
CA TYR A 134 27.37 -1.82 -2.65
C TYR A 134 28.34 -0.66 -2.90
N ALA A 135 27.82 0.57 -2.95
CA ALA A 135 28.65 1.75 -3.06
C ALA A 135 29.29 2.05 -1.70
N PRO A 136 30.62 2.15 -1.59
CA PRO A 136 31.32 2.56 -0.38
C PRO A 136 31.12 4.07 -0.15
N VAL A 137 29.90 4.44 0.26
CA VAL A 137 29.52 5.82 0.54
C VAL A 137 29.25 6.02 2.01
N THR A 138 29.74 7.15 2.53
CA THR A 138 29.51 7.59 3.91
C THR A 138 28.74 8.89 3.87
N ARG A 139 27.68 9.01 4.67
CA ARG A 139 26.99 10.30 4.84
C ARG A 139 27.95 11.27 5.52
N ALA A 140 28.15 12.45 4.94
CA ALA A 140 28.91 13.50 5.62
C ALA A 140 28.03 14.09 6.75
N PRO A 141 28.60 14.38 7.93
CA PRO A 141 27.87 15.15 8.93
C PRO A 141 27.60 16.54 8.36
N GLN A 142 26.31 16.90 8.30
CA GLN A 142 25.85 18.25 8.04
C GLN A 142 26.17 19.20 9.20
#